data_AF-A0A529Q3K0-F1
#
_entry.id   AF-A0A529Q3K0-F1
#
_cell.length_a   1.000
_cell.length_b   1.000
_cell.length_c   1.000
_cell.angle_alpha   90.00
_cell.angle_beta   90.00
_cell.angle_gamma   90.00
#
_symmetry.space_group_name_H-M   'P 1'
#
loop_
_entity.id
_entity.type
_entity.pdbx_description
1 polymer ?
#
loop_
_entity_poly.entity_id
_entity_poly.type
_entity_poly.pdbx_seq_one_letter_code
_entity_poly.pdbx_strand_id
1 'polypeptide(L)' 'MKLLSGAIAAVDHGGSLGRASALFPHAPQPFVDLSTGINPHSYPLFELPATALTRLPEAGQL' A
#
# COMPACT_ATOMS: atom_id res chain seq x y z
N MET A 1 9.72 -2.29 -31.08
CA MET A 1 8.90 -1.17 -30.60
C MET A 1 9.17 -0.98 -29.13
N LYS A 2 9.82 0.13 -28.77
CA LYS A 2 10.27 0.45 -27.41
C LYS A 2 9.09 1.07 -26.67
N LEU A 3 8.48 0.34 -25.74
CA LEU A 3 7.50 0.93 -24.82
C LEU A 3 8.27 1.52 -23.63
N LEU A 4 8.68 2.78 -23.78
CA LEU A 4 8.96 3.65 -22.65
C LEU A 4 7.62 4.25 -22.23
N SER A 5 7.00 3.66 -21.21
CA SER A 5 6.06 4.37 -20.35
C SER A 5 6.18 3.74 -18.98
N GLY A 6 6.92 4.41 -18.10
CA GLY A 6 7.07 4.07 -16.69
C GLY A 6 5.81 4.36 -15.88
N ALA A 7 4.64 3.99 -16.40
CA ALA A 7 3.51 3.75 -15.54
C ALA A 7 3.73 2.37 -14.94
N ILE A 8 4.19 2.33 -13.69
CA ILE A 8 3.97 1.14 -12.86
C ILE A 8 2.47 0.89 -13.00
N ALA A 9 2.06 -0.15 -13.74
CA ALA A 9 0.66 -0.55 -13.75
C ALA A 9 0.30 -0.65 -12.27
N ALA A 10 -0.67 0.16 -11.81
CA ALA A 10 -1.03 0.24 -10.41
C ALA A 10 -1.13 -1.20 -9.92
N VAL A 11 -0.22 -1.59 -9.04
CA VAL A 11 -0.17 -2.98 -8.57
C VAL A 11 -1.52 -3.19 -7.92
N ASP A 12 -2.30 -4.16 -8.40
CA ASP A 12 -3.63 -4.41 -7.84
C ASP A 12 -3.43 -4.74 -6.35
N HIS A 13 -3.89 -3.83 -5.48
CA HIS A 13 -3.79 -4.05 -4.06
C HIS A 13 -4.86 -5.06 -3.66
N GLY A 14 -4.44 -6.08 -2.91
CA GLY A 14 -5.38 -7.01 -2.30
C GLY A 14 -6.40 -6.30 -1.40
N GLY A 15 -7.44 -7.02 -0.99
CA GLY A 15 -8.44 -6.52 -0.03
C GLY A 15 -9.76 -6.06 -0.64
N SER A 16 -9.94 -6.16 -1.96
CA SER A 16 -11.26 -5.96 -2.57
C SER A 16 -12.19 -7.15 -2.29
N LEU A 17 -12.88 -7.13 -1.14
CA LEU A 17 -13.84 -8.17 -0.75
C LEU A 17 -14.99 -8.33 -1.75
N GLY A 18 -15.42 -7.24 -2.40
CA GLY A 18 -16.44 -7.27 -3.44
C GLY A 18 -15.97 -8.04 -4.68
N ARG A 19 -14.73 -7.80 -5.13
CA ARG A 19 -14.11 -8.55 -6.23
C ARG A 19 -13.90 -10.02 -5.85
N ALA A 20 -13.46 -10.29 -4.62
CA ALA A 20 -13.29 -11.66 -4.13
C ALA A 20 -14.63 -12.42 -4.08
N SER A 21 -15.70 -11.77 -3.60
CA SER A 21 -17.06 -12.34 -3.58
C SER A 21 -17.58 -12.67 -4.98
N ALA A 22 -17.31 -11.81 -5.96
CA ALA A 22 -17.72 -12.03 -7.35
C ALA A 22 -16.96 -13.19 -8.02
N LEU A 23 -15.66 -13.34 -7.72
CA LEU A 23 -14.82 -14.41 -8.26
C LEU A 23 -15.10 -15.77 -7.60
N PHE A 24 -15.51 -15.78 -6.33
CA PHE A 24 -15.73 -16.98 -5.54
C PHE A 24 -17.12 -16.99 -4.88
N PRO A 25 -18.20 -17.15 -5.67
CA PRO A 25 -19.57 -17.04 -5.17
C PRO A 25 -19.98 -18.15 -4.19
N HIS A 26 -19.19 -19.23 -4.10
CA HIS A 26 -19.43 -20.37 -3.21
C HIS A 26 -18.41 -20.47 -2.08
N ALA A 27 -17.54 -19.46 -1.90
CA ALA A 27 -16.59 -19.44 -0.80
C ALA A 27 -17.32 -19.42 0.56
N PRO A 28 -16.80 -20.11 1.59
CA PRO A 28 -17.31 -20.01 2.94
C PRO A 28 -17.29 -18.57 3.43
N GLN A 29 -18.37 -18.16 4.10
CA GLN A 29 -18.50 -16.84 4.69
C GLN A 29 -18.16 -16.88 6.19
N PRO A 30 -17.67 -15.78 6.76
CA PRO A 30 -17.39 -14.49 6.11
C PRO A 30 -16.06 -14.49 5.33
N PHE A 31 -15.96 -13.63 4.31
CA PHE A 31 -14.65 -13.28 3.77
C PHE A 31 -13.85 -12.52 4.83
N VAL A 32 -12.56 -12.84 4.94
CA VAL A 32 -11.61 -12.14 5.82
C VAL A 32 -10.59 -11.43 4.95
N ASP A 33 -10.49 -10.11 5.12
CA ASP A 33 -9.44 -9.33 4.47
C ASP A 33 -8.13 -9.43 5.27
N LEU A 34 -7.10 -9.99 4.67
CA LEU A 34 -5.74 -10.07 5.23
C LEU A 34 -4.79 -9.06 4.57
N SER A 35 -5.31 -8.18 3.72
CA SER A 35 -4.51 -7.10 3.16
C SER A 35 -4.04 -6.17 4.29
N THR A 36 -2.80 -5.71 4.19
CA THR A 36 -2.19 -4.82 5.18
C THR A 36 -2.55 -3.34 4.93
N GLY A 37 -3.45 -3.06 3.98
CA GLY A 37 -3.83 -1.70 3.60
C GLY A 37 -2.69 -0.88 2.99
N ILE A 38 -1.69 -1.52 2.36
CA ILE A 38 -0.60 -0.81 1.69
C ILE A 38 -1.19 0.06 0.59
N ASN A 39 -1.03 1.38 0.72
CA ASN A 39 -1.45 2.34 -0.28
C ASN A 39 -0.42 2.36 -1.44
N PRO A 40 -0.83 2.17 -2.72
CA PRO A 40 0.07 2.32 -3.88
C PRO A 40 0.67 3.72 -3.97
N HIS A 41 -0.09 4.69 -3.49
CA HIS A 41 0.22 6.09 -3.60
C HIS A 41 0.86 6.53 -2.30
N SER A 42 2.12 6.99 -2.39
CA SER A 42 2.78 7.64 -1.28
C SER A 42 1.95 8.84 -0.82
N TYR A 43 1.76 8.97 0.49
CA TYR A 43 1.23 10.20 1.06
C TYR A 43 2.22 11.35 0.81
N PRO A 44 1.75 12.61 0.71
CA PRO A 44 2.64 13.76 0.64
C PRO A 44 3.63 13.73 1.80
N LEU A 45 4.92 13.71 1.46
CA LEU A 45 6.00 13.77 2.43
C LEU A 45 6.53 15.20 2.47
N PHE A 46 6.82 15.71 3.66
CA PHE A 46 7.53 16.98 3.82
C PHE A 46 9.04 16.79 3.60
N GLU A 47 9.76 17.89 3.43
CA GLU A 47 11.23 17.87 3.38
C GLU A 47 11.77 17.30 4.70
N LEU A 48 12.30 16.08 4.65
CA LEU A 48 12.89 15.39 5.78
C LEU A 48 14.40 15.69 5.85
N PRO A 49 14.96 15.98 7.03
CA PRO A 49 16.41 15.96 7.20
C PRO A 49 16.98 14.60 6.78
N ALA A 50 18.14 14.59 6.11
CA ALA A 50 18.79 13.35 5.65
C ALA A 50 19.04 12.32 6.78
N THR A 51 19.08 12.78 8.02
CA THR A 51 19.31 11.96 9.21
C THR A 51 18.03 11.44 9.87
N ALA A 52 16.83 11.82 9.39
CA ALA A 52 15.56 11.53 10.06
C ALA A 52 15.28 10.04 10.29
N LEU A 53 15.83 9.16 9.46
CA LEU A 53 15.64 7.70 9.54
C LEU A 53 16.86 6.94 10.08
N THR A 54 17.94 7.64 10.44
CA THR A 54 19.21 7.01 10.86
C THR A 54 19.55 7.25 12.33
N ARG A 55 18.67 7.93 13.06
CA ARG A 55 18.87 8.28 14.48
C ARG A 55 17.66 7.85 15.29
N LEU A 56 17.93 7.37 16.50
CA LEU A 56 16.89 7.01 17.46
C LEU A 56 16.22 8.29 17.99
N PRO A 57 14.95 8.22 18.42
CA PRO A 57 14.30 9.34 19.09
C PRO A 57 15.09 9.76 20.34
N GLU A 58 15.38 11.06 20.46
CA GLU A 58 15.96 11.65 21.67
C GLU A 58 14.84 12.24 22.54
N ALA A 59 15.01 12.17 23.86
CA ALA A 59 14.03 12.74 24.80
C ALA A 59 13.93 14.26 24.61
N GLY A 60 12.73 14.78 24.36
CA GLY A 60 12.46 16.22 24.26
C GLY A 60 12.36 16.80 22.85
N GLN A 61 12.45 16.00 21.79
CA GLN A 61 12.11 16.46 20.43
C GLN A 61 10.62 16.20 20.13
N LEU A 62 9.81 17.27 20.09
CA LEU A 62 8.49 17.33 19.46
C LEU A 62 8.43 18.56 18.55
#